data_AF-A0A6A8ATH9-F1
#
_entry.id   AF-A0A6A8ATH9-F1
#
_cell.length_a   1.000
_cell.length_b   1.000
_cell.length_c   1.000
_cell.angle_alpha   90.00
_cell.angle_beta   90.00
_cell.angle_gamma   90.00
#
_symmetry.space_group_name_H-M   'P 1'
#
loop_
_entity.id
_entity.type
_entity.pdbx_description
1 polymer ?
#
loop_
_entity_poly.entity_id
_entity_poly.type
_entity_poly.pdbx_seq_one_letter_code
_entity_poly.pdbx_strand_id
1 'polypeptide(L)' 'MKTLVLSEEAVKNLLSLEEVIPAVESAFKMKGAGHAQMPPKQYLFIKKYNGDIRTMPAYLE' A
#
# COMPACT_ATOMS: atom_id res chain seq x y z
N MET A 1 19.08 -15.22 5.43
CA MET A 1 18.41 -13.95 5.10
C MET A 1 17.74 -13.40 6.36
N LYS A 2 17.73 -12.09 6.58
CA LYS A 2 17.04 -11.47 7.74
C LYS A 2 15.98 -10.49 7.22
N THR A 3 14.86 -10.38 7.93
CA THR A 3 13.79 -9.42 7.61
C THR A 3 14.06 -8.10 8.31
N LEU A 4 14.07 -7.00 7.56
CA LEU A 4 14.11 -5.65 8.13
C LEU A 4 12.73 -5.28 8.68
N VAL A 5 12.68 -4.77 9.90
CA VAL A 5 11.45 -4.28 10.54
C VAL A 5 11.59 -2.77 10.74
N LEU A 6 10.64 -2.00 10.22
CA LEU A 6 10.60 -0.54 10.34
C LEU A 6 9.41 -0.13 11.21
N SER A 7 9.65 0.72 12.20
CA SER A 7 8.59 1.33 13.02
C SER A 7 7.92 2.48 12.26
N GLU A 8 6.77 2.95 12.75
CA GLU A 8 6.10 4.14 12.22
C GLU A 8 7.03 5.36 12.20
N GLU A 9 7.79 5.59 13.27
CA GLU A 9 8.73 6.70 13.37
C GLU A 9 9.87 6.60 12.34
N ALA A 10 10.41 5.39 12.14
CA ALA A 10 11.42 5.17 11.12
C ALA A 10 10.89 5.48 9.72
N VAL A 11 9.67 5.04 9.40
CA VAL A 11 9.02 5.33 8.10
C VAL A 11 8.80 6.83 7.90
N LYS A 12 8.33 7.55 8.93
CA LYS A 12 8.12 9.02 8.86
C LYS A 12 9.42 9.78 8.57
N ASN A 13 10.54 9.32 9.11
CA ASN A 13 11.85 9.94 8.89
C ASN A 13 12.47 9.61 7.53
N LEU A 14 11.94 8.61 6.81
CA LEU A 14 12.48 8.14 5.52
C LEU A 14 11.75 8.69 4.31
N LEU A 15 10.52 9.22 4.47
CA LEU A 15 9.67 9.63 3.35
C LEU A 15 9.50 11.15 3.30
N SER A 16 9.68 11.72 2.10
CA SER A 16 9.33 13.12 1.80
C SER A 16 8.12 13.19 0.85
N LEU A 17 7.40 14.32 0.83
CA LEU A 17 6.27 14.50 -0.11
C LEU A 17 6.78 14.58 -1.55
N GLU A 18 7.95 15.16 -1.74
CA GLU A 18 8.64 15.32 -3.03
C GLU A 18 8.93 13.97 -3.69
N GLU A 19 9.19 12.92 -2.90
CA GLU A 19 9.41 11.55 -3.38
C GLU A 19 8.11 10.76 -3.52
N VAL A 20 7.16 10.93 -2.59
CA VAL A 20 5.91 10.14 -2.57
C VAL A 20 4.99 10.50 -3.73
N ILE A 21 4.87 11.79 -4.09
CA ILE A 21 4.01 12.24 -5.19
C ILE A 21 4.36 11.53 -6.53
N PRO A 22 5.60 11.60 -7.04
CA PRO A 22 5.95 10.94 -8.30
C PRO A 22 5.87 9.41 -8.21
N ALA A 23 6.14 8.82 -7.04
CA ALA A 23 6.00 7.38 -6.85
C ALA A 23 4.54 6.92 -7.02
N VAL A 24 3.59 7.66 -6.43
CA VAL A 24 2.15 7.39 -6.56
C VAL A 24 1.66 7.64 -7.99
N GLU A 25 2.11 8.72 -8.63
CA GLU A 25 1.78 9.01 -10.04
C GLU A 25 2.24 7.88 -10.97
N SER A 26 3.47 7.39 -10.78
CA SER A 26 4.00 6.25 -11.53
C SER A 26 3.17 4.98 -11.32
N ALA A 27 2.73 4.71 -10.09
CA ALA A 27 1.84 3.59 -9.78
C ALA A 27 0.50 3.69 -10.53
N PHE A 28 -0.10 4.88 -10.62
CA PHE A 28 -1.30 5.10 -11.42
C PHE A 28 -1.05 4.89 -12.91
N LYS A 29 0.08 5.38 -13.44
CA LYS A 29 0.48 5.18 -14.84
C LYS A 29 0.62 3.70 -15.17
N MET A 30 1.31 2.92 -14.33
CA MET A 30 1.45 1.47 -14.49
C MET A 30 0.09 0.78 -14.46
N LYS A 31 -0.79 1.15 -13.53
CA LYS A 31 -2.15 0.60 -13.48
C LYS A 31 -2.93 0.90 -14.76
N GLY A 32 -2.89 2.13 -15.26
CA GLY A 32 -3.57 2.54 -16.49
C GLY A 32 -3.02 1.84 -17.74
N ALA A 33 -1.73 1.50 -17.73
CA ALA A 33 -1.06 0.79 -18.82
C ALA A 33 -1.17 -0.75 -18.73
N GLY A 34 -1.80 -1.30 -17.69
CA GLY A 34 -1.97 -2.75 -17.51
C GLY A 34 -0.80 -3.46 -16.83
N HIS A 35 0.21 -2.72 -16.34
CA HIS A 35 1.41 -3.24 -15.66
C HIS A 35 1.24 -3.36 -14.14
N ALA A 36 0.01 -3.60 -13.66
CA ALA A 36 -0.25 -3.77 -12.24
C ALA A 36 -1.36 -4.81 -11.98
N GLN A 37 -1.03 -5.79 -11.13
CA GLN A 37 -1.99 -6.72 -10.57
C GLN A 37 -2.53 -6.13 -9.26
N MET A 38 -3.81 -5.79 -9.24
CA MET A 38 -4.47 -5.22 -8.07
C MET A 38 -5.91 -5.74 -8.02
N PRO A 39 -6.17 -6.88 -7.35
CA PRO A 39 -7.53 -7.40 -7.20
C PRO A 39 -8.37 -6.50 -6.29
N PRO A 40 -9.71 -6.69 -6.27
CA PRO A 40 -10.57 -6.02 -5.30
C PRO A 40 -10.11 -6.27 -3.85
N LYS A 41 -10.26 -5.27 -3.00
CA LYS A 41 -9.96 -5.39 -1.57
C LYS A 41 -10.84 -6.47 -0.93
N GLN A 42 -10.29 -7.23 0.02
CA GLN A 42 -11.08 -8.15 0.83
C GLN A 42 -11.43 -7.49 2.16
N TYR A 43 -12.63 -7.81 2.67
CA TYR A 43 -13.19 -7.22 3.87
C TYR A 43 -13.58 -8.31 4.88
N LEU A 44 -13.19 -8.12 6.13
CA LEU A 44 -13.70 -8.85 7.28
C LEU A 44 -14.41 -7.86 8.20
N PHE A 45 -15.74 -7.92 8.24
CA PHE A 45 -16.54 -7.04 9.10
C PHE A 45 -16.67 -7.61 10.51
N ILE A 46 -16.23 -6.85 11.51
CA ILE A 46 -16.27 -7.23 12.93
C ILE A 46 -17.34 -6.39 13.63
N LYS A 47 -18.61 -6.68 13.31
CA LYS A 47 -19.79 -5.89 13.76
C LYS A 47 -19.85 -5.71 15.28
N LYS A 48 -19.46 -6.72 16.06
CA LYS A 48 -19.41 -6.67 17.54
C LYS A 48 -18.63 -5.46 18.07
N TYR A 49 -17.58 -5.04 17.37
CA TYR A 49 -16.71 -3.94 17.77
C TYR A 49 -16.84 -2.73 16.83
N ASN A 50 -17.88 -2.69 15.99
CA ASN A 50 -18.13 -1.61 15.05
C ASN A 50 -16.92 -1.28 14.14
N GLY A 51 -16.26 -2.30 13.59
CA GLY A 51 -15.07 -2.13 12.75
C GLY A 51 -14.90 -3.17 11.65
N ASP A 52 -13.85 -3.01 10.85
CA ASP A 52 -13.43 -3.95 9.79
C ASP A 52 -11.92 -4.17 9.74
N ILE A 53 -11.50 -5.24 9.07
CA ILE A 53 -10.12 -5.47 8.62
C ILE A 53 -10.14 -5.61 7.11
N ARG A 54 -9.13 -5.01 6.47
CA ARG A 54 -9.01 -4.94 5.01
C ARG A 54 -7.65 -5.46 4.55
N THR A 55 -7.64 -6.28 3.51
CA THR A 55 -6.41 -6.66 2.80
C THR A 55 -6.38 -5.99 1.42
N MET A 56 -5.20 -5.49 1.05
CA MET A 56 -4.98 -4.73 -0.19
C MET A 56 -3.71 -5.21 -0.89
N PRO A 57 -3.67 -6.45 -1.44
CA PRO A 57 -2.51 -6.93 -2.16
C PRO A 57 -2.37 -6.19 -3.51
N ALA A 58 -1.13 -5.90 -3.90
CA ALA A 58 -0.80 -5.35 -5.20
C ALA A 58 0.58 -5.82 -5.65
N TYR A 59 0.77 -5.93 -6.97
CA TYR A 59 2.05 -6.12 -7.63
C TYR A 59 2.13 -5.14 -8.80
N LEU A 60 3.26 -4.44 -8.91
CA LEU A 60 3.60 -3.52 -9.99
C LEU A 60 4.92 -4.00 -10.59
N GLU A 61 5.06 -3.92 -11.91
CA GLU A 61 6.30 -4.31 -12.63
C GLU A 61 7.47 -3.36 -12.39
#